data_AF-A0A1X1UZH4-F1
#
_entry.id   AF-A0A1X1UZH4-F1
#
_cell.length_a   1.000
_cell.length_b   1.000
_cell.length_c   1.000
_cell.angle_alpha   90.00
_cell.angle_beta   90.00
_cell.angle_gamma   90.00
#
_symmetry.space_group_name_H-M   'P 1'
#
loop_
_entity.id
_entity.type
_entity.pdbx_description
1 polymer ?
#
loop_
_entity_poly.entity_id
_entity_poly.type
_entity_poly.pdbx_seq_one_letter_code
_entity_poly.pdbx_strand_id
1 'polypeptide(L)' 'MRKRTTIEIDEDLLTRAKRALGCATTRATVEEALRRAAAEAEHAQDERAARQRRYFTRLASHVDEKVLGSEEMWR' A
#
# COMPACT_ATOMS: atom_id res chain seq x y z
N MET A 1 12.04 -17.00 -9.25
CA MET A 1 13.45 -17.16 -9.69
C MET A 1 14.35 -16.33 -8.78
N ARG A 2 15.57 -16.78 -8.45
CA ARG A 2 16.54 -15.99 -7.67
C ARG A 2 17.45 -15.20 -8.60
N LYS A 3 17.62 -13.89 -8.36
CA LYS A 3 18.52 -13.00 -9.11
C LYS A 3 19.62 -12.51 -8.17
N ARG A 4 20.87 -12.56 -8.61
CA ARG A 4 21.98 -11.91 -7.90
C ARG A 4 22.06 -10.45 -8.33
N THR A 5 22.14 -9.54 -7.37
CA THR A 5 22.23 -8.10 -7.64
C THR A 5 23.18 -7.50 -6.63
N THR A 6 24.12 -6.68 -7.11
CA THR A 6 25.04 -5.91 -6.28
C THR A 6 24.45 -4.51 -6.15
N ILE A 7 24.28 -4.07 -4.91
CA ILE A 7 23.83 -2.72 -4.56
C ILE A 7 24.68 -2.20 -3.40
N GLU A 8 24.93 -0.90 -3.39
CA GLU A 8 25.54 -0.24 -2.25
C GLU A 8 24.46 -0.05 -1.17
N ILE A 9 24.80 -0.39 0.07
CA ILE A 9 23.91 -0.29 1.22
C ILE A 9 24.71 0.31 2.36
N ASP A 10 24.12 1.29 3.03
CA ASP A 10 24.64 1.85 4.27
C ASP A 10 24.81 0.76 5.35
N GLU A 11 26.02 0.65 5.90
CA GLU A 11 26.38 -0.43 6.82
C GLU A 11 25.64 -0.32 8.17
N ASP A 12 25.42 0.90 8.65
CA ASP A 12 24.71 1.15 9.90
C ASP A 12 23.23 0.80 9.77
N LEU A 13 22.62 1.16 8.63
CA LEU A 13 21.25 0.78 8.30
C LEU A 13 21.11 -0.75 8.24
N LEU A 14 22.03 -1.43 7.56
CA LEU A 14 22.02 -2.88 7.46
C LEU A 14 22.18 -3.56 8.84
N THR A 15 23.06 -3.02 9.67
CA THR A 15 23.29 -3.51 11.04
C THR A 15 22.05 -3.34 11.91
N ARG A 16 21.42 -2.16 11.87
CA ARG A 16 20.18 -1.89 12.59
C ARG A 16 19.04 -2.79 12.09
N ALA A 17 18.92 -2.97 10.77
CA ALA A 17 17.91 -3.83 10.18
C ALA A 17 18.10 -5.30 10.58
N LYS A 18 19.34 -5.83 10.57
CA LYS A 18 19.65 -7.19 11.04
C LYS A 18 19.18 -7.41 12.48
N ARG A 19 19.47 -6.44 13.37
CA ARG A 19 19.03 -6.48 14.77
C ARG A 19 17.51 -6.43 14.90
N ALA A 20 16.87 -5.47 14.23
CA ALA A 20 15.43 -5.28 14.30
C ALA A 20 14.63 -6.47 13.73
N LEU A 21 15.15 -7.12 12.69
CA LEU A 21 14.52 -8.25 12.02
C LEU A 21 15.00 -9.62 12.54
N GLY A 22 15.95 -9.66 13.48
CA GLY A 22 16.53 -10.91 13.99
C GLY A 22 17.23 -11.76 12.93
N CYS A 23 17.69 -11.16 11.84
CA CYS A 23 18.21 -11.86 10.68
C CYS A 23 19.74 -12.02 10.76
N ALA A 24 20.22 -13.26 10.59
CA ALA A 24 21.66 -13.56 10.64
C ALA A 24 22.42 -13.13 9.38
N THR A 25 21.75 -13.00 8.22
CA THR A 25 22.42 -12.71 6.94
C THR A 25 21.86 -11.46 6.27
N THR A 26 22.71 -10.76 5.51
CA THR A 26 22.32 -9.60 4.70
C THR A 26 21.20 -9.97 3.73
N ARG A 27 21.31 -11.11 3.04
CA ARG A 27 20.28 -11.61 2.12
C ARG A 27 18.92 -11.77 2.82
N ALA A 28 18.88 -12.46 3.96
CA ALA A 28 17.63 -12.65 4.71
C ALA A 28 17.04 -11.32 5.19
N THR A 29 17.90 -10.40 5.64
CA THR A 29 17.50 -9.06 6.09
C THR A 29 16.86 -8.27 4.95
N VAL A 30 17.48 -8.26 3.77
CA VAL A 30 16.96 -7.55 2.59
C VAL A 30 15.67 -8.20 2.08
N GLU A 31 15.61 -9.53 2.00
CA GLU A 31 14.39 -10.23 1.58
C GLU A 31 13.21 -9.95 2.52
N GLU A 32 13.44 -9.97 3.84
CA GLU A 32 12.41 -9.70 4.83
C GLU A 32 11.98 -8.22 4.83
N ALA A 33 12.93 -7.29 4.72
CA ALA A 33 12.63 -5.87 4.61
C ALA A 33 11.77 -5.57 3.37
N LEU A 34 12.11 -6.16 2.21
CA LEU A 34 11.34 -6.00 0.97
C LEU A 34 9.94 -6.61 1.09
N ARG A 35 9.81 -7.77 1.75
CA ARG A 35 8.50 -8.39 2.00
C ARG A 35 7.60 -7.49 2.83
N ARG A 36 8.12 -6.90 3.91
CA ARG A 36 7.37 -5.95 4.76
C ARG A 36 6.98 -4.69 4.00
N ALA A 37 7.91 -4.10 3.25
CA ALA A 37 7.63 -2.92 2.43
C ALA A 37 6.54 -3.17 1.38
N ALA A 38 6.55 -4.34 0.73
CA ALA A 38 5.50 -4.74 -0.21
C ALA A 38 4.14 -4.90 0.49
N ALA A 39 4.11 -5.63 1.61
CA ALA A 39 2.89 -5.84 2.38
C ALA A 39 2.28 -4.53 2.90
N GLU A 40 3.11 -3.60 3.39
CA GLU A 40 2.66 -2.27 3.82
C GLU A 40 2.07 -1.45 2.67
N ALA A 41 2.70 -1.50 1.49
CA ALA A 41 2.20 -0.80 0.31
C ALA A 41 0.86 -1.37 -0.18
N GLU A 42 0.74 -2.70 -0.23
CA GLU A 42 -0.49 -3.42 -0.58
C GLU A 42 -1.62 -3.09 0.41
N HIS A 43 -1.34 -3.15 1.71
CA HIS A 43 -2.33 -2.81 2.74
C HIS A 43 -2.79 -1.35 2.65
N ALA A 44 -1.87 -0.42 2.41
CA ALA A 44 -2.22 1.00 2.23
C ALA A 44 -3.09 1.23 0.99
N GLN A 45 -2.88 0.46 -0.08
CA GLN A 45 -3.72 0.50 -1.27
C GLN A 45 -5.11 -0.07 -1.00
N ASP A 46 -5.19 -1.22 -0.32
CA ASP A 46 -6.45 -1.86 0.04
C ASP A 46 -7.28 -1.00 0.97
N GLU A 47 -6.66 -0.35 1.95
CA GLU A 47 -7.32 0.61 2.82
C GLU A 47 -7.86 1.81 2.05
N ARG A 48 -7.08 2.38 1.13
CA ARG A 48 -7.54 3.49 0.28
C ARG A 48 -8.74 3.07 -0.56
N ALA A 49 -8.67 1.90 -1.19
CA ALA A 49 -9.76 1.35 -1.97
C ALA A 49 -11.00 1.08 -1.10
N ALA A 50 -10.82 0.58 0.12
CA ALA A 50 -11.90 0.38 1.08
C ALA A 50 -12.56 1.71 1.50
N ARG A 51 -11.75 2.76 1.76
CA ARG A 51 -12.26 4.10 2.07
C ARG A 51 -13.05 4.68 0.90
N GLN A 52 -12.55 4.55 -0.34
CA GLN A 52 -13.24 4.98 -1.54
C GLN A 52 -14.57 4.25 -1.75
N ARG A 53 -14.60 2.92 -1.60
CA ARG A 53 -15.84 2.13 -1.68
C ARG A 53 -16.87 2.61 -0.65
N ARG A 54 -16.48 2.78 0.61
CA ARG A 54 -17.38 3.31 1.66
C ARG A 54 -17.88 4.71 1.33
N TYR A 55 -17.01 5.57 0.79
CA TYR A 55 -17.41 6.90 0.35
C TYR A 55 -18.44 6.84 -0.77
N PHE A 56 -18.22 6.04 -1.82
CA PHE A 56 -19.17 5.89 -2.92
C PHE A 56 -20.50 5.26 -2.47
N THR A 57 -20.47 4.25 -1.60
CA THR A 57 -21.71 3.68 -1.02
C THR A 57 -22.48 4.74 -0.23
N ARG A 58 -21.78 5.55 0.58
CA ARG A 58 -22.43 6.66 1.29
C ARG A 58 -22.96 7.71 0.33
N LEU A 59 -22.19 8.09 -0.68
CA LEU A 59 -22.59 9.07 -1.68
C LEU A 59 -23.84 8.61 -2.43
N ALA A 60 -23.90 7.36 -2.88
CA ALA A 60 -25.06 6.77 -3.54
C ALA A 60 -26.33 6.76 -2.67
N SER A 61 -26.19 6.78 -1.33
CA SER A 61 -27.34 6.90 -0.42
C SER A 61 -27.80 8.35 -0.17
N HIS A 62 -26.96 9.35 -0.52
CA HIS A 62 -27.27 10.78 -0.34
C HIS A 62 -27.54 11.48 -1.68
N VAL A 63 -27.18 10.85 -2.79
CA VAL A 63 -27.40 11.33 -4.14
C VAL A 63 -28.63 10.61 -4.70
N ASP A 64 -29.68 11.38 -4.97
CA ASP A 64 -30.81 10.89 -5.76
C ASP A 64 -30.41 10.92 -7.25
N GLU A 65 -29.90 9.79 -7.75
CA GLU A 65 -29.46 9.64 -9.14
C GLU A 65 -30.56 10.00 -10.15
N LYS A 66 -31.85 9.92 -9.76
CA LYS A 66 -32.97 10.35 -10.60
C LYS A 66 -33.03 11.87 -10.78
N VAL A 67 -32.64 12.64 -9.76
CA VAL A 67 -32.58 14.10 -9.83
C VAL A 67 -31.38 14.55 -10.66
N LEU A 68 -30.23 13.90 -10.49
CA LEU A 68 -29.02 14.21 -11.28
C LEU A 68 -29.16 13.93 -12.77
N GLY A 69 -29.99 12.95 -13.15
CA GLY A 69 -30.30 12.62 -14.54
C GLY A 69 -31.49 13.38 -15.14
N SER A 70 -32.17 14.22 -14.37
CA SER A 70 -33.35 14.96 -14.85
C SER A 70 -32.96 16.29 -15.52
N GLU A 71 -33.72 16.70 -16.53
CA GLU A 71 -33.57 18.04 -17.15
C GLU A 71 -33.79 19.20 -16.16
N GLU A 72 -34.34 18.93 -14.99
CA GLU A 72 -34.62 19.92 -13.94
C GLU A 72 -33.36 20.47 -13.26
N MET A 73 -32.22 19.77 -13.37
CA MET A 73 -30.93 20.25 -12.86
C MET A 73 -30.22 21.24 -13.81
N TRP A 74 -30.59 21.26 -15.09
CA TRP A 74 -29.92 22.07 -16.14
C TRP A 74 -30.75 23.28 -16.60
N ARG A 75 -31.82 23.60 -15.87
CA ARG A 75 -32.70 24.75 -16.12
C ARG A 75 -32.39 25.87 -15.12
#